data_AF-A0A9D7TT46-F1
#
_entry.id   AF-A0A9D7TT46-F1
#
_cell.length_a   1.000
_cell.length_b   1.000
_cell.length_c   1.000
_cell.angle_alpha   90.00
_cell.angle_beta   90.00
_cell.angle_gamma   90.00
#
_symmetry.space_group_name_H-M   'P 1'
#
loop_
_entity.id
_entity.type
_entity.pdbx_description
1 polymer ?
#
loop_
_entity_poly.entity_id
_entity_poly.type
_entity_poly.pdbx_seq_one_letter_code
_entity_poly.pdbx_strand_id
1 'polypeptide(L)' 'MHKLSTYFKDSYKELMEKVTWPNWDQLTQSTMIVIGATLVITGVVWVMDFIANGSLKFIYSLFN' A
#
# COMPACT_ATOMS: atom_id res chain seq x y z
N MET A 1 19.42 -26.35 22.66
CA MET A 1 18.69 -25.08 22.86
C MET A 1 19.51 -23.82 22.54
N HIS A 2 20.81 -23.92 22.25
CA HIS A 2 21.67 -22.75 21.97
C HIS A 2 21.70 -22.28 20.50
N LYS A 3 21.32 -23.16 19.55
CA LYS A 3 21.40 -22.87 18.11
C LYS A 3 20.42 -21.78 17.68
N LEU A 4 19.14 -21.88 18.06
CA LEU A 4 18.11 -20.90 17.67
C LEU A 4 18.42 -19.48 18.17
N SER A 5 18.81 -19.33 19.43
CA SER A 5 19.19 -18.02 20.00
C SER A 5 20.37 -17.39 19.23
N THR A 6 21.36 -18.20 18.85
CA THR A 6 22.51 -17.74 18.07
C THR A 6 22.10 -17.35 16.64
N TYR A 7 21.24 -18.13 15.98
CA TYR A 7 20.69 -17.80 14.66
C TYR A 7 19.94 -16.46 14.65
N PHE A 8 19.06 -16.20 15.61
CA PHE A 8 18.36 -14.91 15.68
C PHE A 8 19.32 -13.74 15.89
N LYS A 9 20.38 -13.94 16.67
CA LYS A 9 21.39 -12.93 16.94
C LYS A 9 22.24 -12.63 15.71
N ASP A 10 22.62 -13.67 14.95
CA ASP A 10 23.38 -13.54 13.71
C ASP A 10 22.52 -12.93 12.59
N SER A 11 21.24 -13.31 12.48
CA SER A 11 20.30 -12.71 11.54
C SER A 11 20.02 -11.23 11.84
N TYR A 12 19.90 -10.84 13.12
CA TYR A 12 19.76 -9.42 13.47
C TYR A 12 21.00 -8.62 13.07
N LYS A 13 22.19 -9.19 13.29
CA LYS A 13 23.45 -8.55 12.91
C LYS A 13 23.58 -8.42 11.39
N GLU A 14 23.19 -9.43 10.64
CA GLU A 14 23.22 -9.41 9.16
C GLU A 14 22.21 -8.40 8.58
N LEU A 15 21.00 -8.32 9.15
CA LEU A 15 19.99 -7.33 8.74
C LEU A 15 20.38 -5.89 9.05
N MET A 16 21.29 -5.66 10.00
CA MET A 16 21.76 -4.33 10.37
C MET A 16 23.04 -3.93 9.63
N GLU A 17 23.98 -4.87 9.44
CA GLU A 17 25.28 -4.61 8.79
C GLU A 17 25.22 -4.73 7.26
N LYS A 18 24.31 -5.54 6.72
CA LYS A 18 24.28 -5.91 5.29
C LYS A 18 23.08 -5.35 4.53
N VAL A 19 22.22 -4.59 5.20
CA VAL A 19 21.06 -3.93 4.58
C VAL A 19 21.15 -2.45 4.84
N THR A 20 21.13 -1.67 3.77
CA THR A 20 21.06 -0.21 3.83
C THR A 20 19.64 0.20 4.20
N TRP A 21 19.35 0.32 5.50
CA TRP A 21 18.11 0.94 5.94
C TRP A 21 18.09 2.40 5.50
N PRO A 22 17.06 2.84 4.76
CA PRO A 22 16.91 4.24 4.42
C PRO A 22 16.69 5.06 5.70
N ASN A 23 17.20 6.29 5.71
CA ASN A 23 16.95 7.21 6.81
C ASN A 23 15.44 7.49 6.96
N TRP A 24 15.00 7.84 8.17
CA TRP A 24 13.61 8.15 8.49
C TRP A 24 12.96 9.19 7.57
N ASP A 25 13.73 10.18 7.11
CA ASP A 25 13.25 11.19 6.16
C ASP A 25 12.98 10.58 4.76
N GLN A 26 13.82 9.65 4.30
CA GLN A 26 13.64 8.96 3.02
C GLN A 26 12.45 7.99 3.05
N LEU A 27 12.22 7.33 4.20
CA LEU A 27 11.06 6.49 4.45
C LEU A 27 9.76 7.30 4.36
N THR A 28 9.76 8.48 4.98
CA THR A 28 8.59 9.38 4.97
C THR A 28 8.33 9.94 3.58
N GLN A 29 9.37 10.33 2.85
CA GLN A 29 9.25 10.80 1.47
C GLN A 29 8.67 9.73 0.55
N SER A 30 9.17 8.48 0.65
CA SER A 30 8.65 7.35 -0.14
C SER A 30 7.20 7.05 0.21
N THR A 31 6.85 7.10 1.50
CA THR A 31 5.47 6.87 1.97
C THR A 31 4.52 7.95 1.46
N MET A 32 4.95 9.22 1.43
CA MET A 32 4.13 10.32 0.95
C MET A 32 3.78 10.20 -0.54
N ILE A 33 4.73 9.72 -1.35
CA ILE A 33 4.49 9.42 -2.77
C ILE A 33 3.45 8.30 -2.92
N VAL A 34 3.57 7.24 -2.11
CA VAL A 34 2.61 6.13 -2.14
C VAL A 34 1.21 6.59 -1.72
N ILE A 35 1.09 7.41 -0.67
CA ILE A 35 -0.20 8.00 -0.25
C ILE A 35 -0.81 8.87 -1.37
N GLY A 36 0.02 9.66 -2.07
CA GLY A 36 -0.44 10.42 -3.22
C GLY A 36 -0.96 9.52 -4.34
N ALA A 37 -0.23 8.45 -4.67
CA ALA A 37 -0.62 7.49 -5.70
C ALA A 37 -1.92 6.75 -5.33
N THR A 38 -2.08 6.32 -4.07
CA THR A 38 -3.30 5.61 -3.64
C THR A 38 -4.52 6.53 -3.68
N LEU A 39 -4.40 7.80 -3.28
CA LEU A 39 -5.49 8.78 -3.38
C LEU A 39 -5.97 8.97 -4.82
N VAL A 40 -5.05 9.04 -5.79
CA VAL A 40 -5.41 9.16 -7.22
C VAL A 40 -6.17 7.91 -7.68
N ILE A 41 -5.67 6.71 -7.35
CA ILE A 41 -6.33 5.46 -7.72
C ILE A 41 -7.71 5.36 -7.10
N THR A 42 -7.86 5.69 -5.81
CA THR A 42 -9.16 5.72 -5.14
C THR A 42 -10.12 6.72 -5.80
N GLY A 43 -9.64 7.91 -6.20
CA GLY A 43 -10.45 8.88 -6.92
C GLY A 43 -10.97 8.36 -8.26
N VAL A 44 -10.13 7.65 -9.02
CA VAL A 44 -10.53 7.04 -10.31
C VAL A 44 -11.59 5.95 -10.09
N VAL A 45 -11.38 5.06 -9.13
CA VAL A 45 -12.36 4.00 -8.80
C VAL A 45 -13.69 4.60 -8.37
N TRP A 46 -13.67 5.67 -7.56
CA TRP A 46 -14.88 6.36 -7.15
C TRP A 46 -15.68 6.94 -8.32
N VAL A 47 -15.00 7.51 -9.33
CA VAL A 47 -15.67 7.98 -10.56
C VAL A 47 -16.27 6.81 -11.35
N MET A 48 -15.54 5.70 -11.47
CA MET A 48 -16.05 4.50 -12.15
C MET A 48 -17.31 3.96 -11.45
N ASP A 49 -17.29 3.89 -10.11
CA ASP A 49 -18.44 3.46 -9.32
C ASP A 49 -19.63 4.42 -9.46
N PHE A 50 -19.39 5.73 -9.54
CA PHE A 50 -20.44 6.72 -9.76
C PHE A 50 -21.13 6.51 -11.12
N ILE A 51 -20.35 6.31 -12.18
CA ILE A 51 -20.87 6.04 -13.53
C ILE A 51 -21.64 4.73 -13.56
N ALA A 52 -21.09 3.66 -12.97
CA ALA A 52 -21.75 2.36 -12.91
C ALA A 52 -23.10 2.46 -12.18
N ASN A 53 -23.13 3.06 -10.99
CA ASN A 53 -24.37 3.24 -10.23
C ASN A 53 -25.39 4.12 -10.97
N GLY A 54 -24.96 5.20 -11.61
CA GLY A 54 -25.82 6.07 -12.41
C GLY A 54 -26.42 5.34 -13.61
N SER A 55 -25.60 4.61 -14.36
CA SER A 55 -26.02 3.85 -15.54
C SER A 55 -26.99 2.71 -15.18
N LEU A 56 -26.71 1.97 -14.10
CA LEU A 56 -27.59 0.91 -13.62
C LEU A 56 -28.94 1.47 -13.18
N LYS A 57 -28.95 2.56 -12.39
CA LYS A 57 -30.20 3.24 -12.00
C LYS A 57 -31.01 3.71 -13.20
N PHE A 58 -30.34 4.23 -14.24
CA PHE A 58 -31.01 4.64 -15.48
C PHE A 58 -31.67 3.45 -16.20
N ILE A 59 -30.97 2.33 -16.33
CA ILE A 59 -31.51 1.11 -16.94
C ILE A 59 -32.69 0.56 -16.12
N TYR A 60 -32.55 0.48 -14.80
CA TYR A 60 -33.63 0.03 -13.92
C TYR A 60 -34.85 0.96 -13.98
N SER A 61 -34.65 2.27 -14.11
CA SER A 61 -35.74 3.24 -14.26
C SER A 61 -36.43 3.19 -15.63
N LEU A 62 -35.81 2.60 -16.66
CA LEU A 62 -36.41 2.41 -17.99
C LEU A 62 -37.18 1.09 -18.09
N PHE A 63 -36.82 0.09 -17.29
CA PHE A 63 -37.47 -1.22 -17.24
C PHE A 63 -38.63 -1.30 -16.24
N ASN A 64 -38.90 -0.22 -15.49
CA ASN A 64 -40.10 -0.02 -14.66
C ASN A 64 -40.97 1.07 -15.28
#